data_AF-A0A0F9JWV5-F1
#
_entry.id   AF-A0A0F9JWV5-F1
#
_cell.length_a   1.000
_cell.length_b   1.000
_cell.length_c   1.000
_cell.angle_alpha   90.00
_cell.angle_beta   90.00
_cell.angle_gamma   90.00
#
_symmetry.space_group_name_H-M   'P 1'
#
loop_
_entity.id
_entity.type
_entity.pdbx_description
1 polymer ?
#
loop_
_entity_poly.entity_id
_entity_poly.type
_entity_poly.pdbx_seq_one_letter_code
_entity_poly.pdbx_strand_id
1 'polypeptide(L)'
;MDTVTVRVKELLATVKENREAHRTLFLTAQGNYREQMVKELDSMLADARAGRRIRRAVSMPEPEDHTADYDRVIRMLEMSVDEEVELHEDDFSRYVMDQWEWARSFASNTMAYVGKK
;
A
#
# COMPACT_ATOMS: atom_id res chain seq x y z
N MET A 1 0.63 -2.52 -28.61
CA MET A 1 -0.78 -2.11 -28.59
C MET A 1 -0.80 -1.09 -27.50
N ASP A 2 -0.89 0.17 -27.89
CA ASP A 2 -0.37 1.26 -27.06
C ASP A 2 -1.49 1.90 -26.21
N THR A 3 -2.73 1.63 -26.60
CA THR A 3 -3.95 1.98 -25.87
C THR A 3 -4.97 0.85 -25.90
N VAL A 4 -5.91 0.88 -24.95
CA VAL A 4 -7.10 0.04 -24.91
C VAL A 4 -8.29 0.84 -24.41
N THR A 5 -9.45 0.64 -25.03
CA THR A 5 -10.72 1.24 -24.60
C THR A 5 -11.42 0.31 -23.61
N VAL A 6 -11.86 0.86 -22.48
CA VAL A 6 -12.57 0.12 -21.42
C VAL A 6 -13.81 0.87 -20.97
N ARG A 7 -14.81 0.15 -20.44
CA ARG A 7 -16.01 0.78 -19.87
C ARG A 7 -15.68 1.47 -18.55
N VAL A 8 -16.07 2.74 -18.39
CA VAL A 8 -15.80 3.53 -17.17
C VAL A 8 -16.36 2.87 -15.92
N LYS A 9 -17.56 2.28 -16.02
CA LYS A 9 -18.19 1.56 -14.90
C LYS A 9 -17.38 0.35 -14.43
N GLU A 10 -16.77 -0.40 -15.35
CA GLU A 10 -15.92 -1.55 -14.99
C GLU A 10 -14.61 -1.09 -14.40
N LEU A 11 -13.95 -0.12 -15.02
CA LEU A 11 -12.70 0.44 -14.51
C LEU A 11 -12.88 1.01 -13.09
N LEU A 12 -13.97 1.75 -12.85
CA LEU A 12 -14.30 2.27 -11.52
C LEU A 12 -14.48 1.16 -10.49
N ALA A 13 -15.16 0.07 -10.85
CA ALA A 13 -15.34 -1.08 -9.97
C ALA A 13 -13.99 -1.73 -9.64
N THR A 14 -13.15 -1.96 -10.65
CA THR A 14 -11.80 -2.53 -10.48
C THR A 14 -10.92 -1.67 -9.57
N VAL A 15 -10.86 -0.35 -9.80
CA VAL A 15 -10.04 0.54 -8.96
C VAL A 15 -10.56 0.59 -7.52
N LYS A 16 -11.88 0.53 -7.31
CA LYS A 16 -12.47 0.42 -5.96
C LYS A 16 -12.09 -0.88 -5.26
N GLU A 17 -12.12 -2.01 -5.97
CA GLU A 17 -11.69 -3.31 -5.43
C GLU A 17 -10.21 -3.29 -5.05
N ASN A 18 -9.35 -2.79 -5.93
CA ASN A 18 -7.91 -2.68 -5.69
C ASN A 18 -7.61 -1.78 -4.48
N ARG A 19 -8.30 -0.63 -4.37
CA ARG A 19 -8.20 0.28 -3.22
C ARG A 19 -8.51 -0.43 -1.90
N GLU A 20 -9.62 -1.17 -1.83
CA GLU A 20 -10.02 -1.86 -0.60
C GLU A 20 -9.06 -2.99 -0.23
N ALA A 21 -8.54 -3.71 -1.24
CA ALA A 21 -7.52 -4.73 -1.05
C ALA A 21 -6.24 -4.12 -0.47
N HIS A 22 -5.73 -3.04 -1.07
CA HIS A 22 -4.59 -2.28 -0.56
C HIS A 22 -4.84 -1.77 0.87
N ARG A 23 -5.99 -1.14 1.13
CA ARG A 23 -6.31 -0.58 2.44
C ARG A 23 -6.34 -1.64 3.54
N THR A 24 -6.94 -2.79 3.25
CA THR A 24 -7.02 -3.92 4.18
C THR A 24 -5.64 -4.47 4.50
N LEU A 25 -4.80 -4.63 3.48
CA LEU A 25 -3.43 -5.12 3.63
C LEU A 25 -2.57 -4.12 4.41
N PHE A 26 -2.66 -2.82 4.09
CA PHE A 26 -1.99 -1.74 4.81
C PHE A 26 -2.38 -1.72 6.30
N LEU A 27 -3.68 -1.72 6.63
CA LEU A 27 -4.12 -1.67 8.02
C LEU A 27 -3.61 -2.86 8.83
N THR A 28 -3.61 -4.06 8.22
CA THR A 28 -3.04 -5.27 8.81
C THR A 28 -1.54 -5.11 9.07
N ALA A 29 -0.80 -4.67 8.06
CA ALA A 29 0.64 -4.45 8.14
C ALA A 29 0.99 -3.39 9.20
N GLN A 30 0.24 -2.29 9.24
CA GLN A 30 0.44 -1.18 10.18
C GLN A 30 0.18 -1.59 11.62
N GLY A 31 -0.84 -2.44 11.86
CA GLY A 31 -1.09 -3.03 13.17
C GLY A 31 0.12 -3.85 13.65
N ASN A 32 0.56 -4.79 12.81
CA ASN A 32 1.69 -5.68 13.14
C ASN A 32 3.03 -4.94 13.25
N TYR A 33 3.23 -3.88 12.46
CA TYR A 33 4.39 -2.98 12.58
C TYR A 33 4.42 -2.32 13.95
N ARG A 34 3.29 -1.74 14.41
CA ARG A 34 3.19 -1.10 15.72
C ARG A 34 3.49 -2.08 16.85
N GLU A 35 2.95 -3.30 16.79
CA GLU A 35 3.23 -4.33 17.79
C GLU A 35 4.72 -4.72 17.83
N GLN A 36 5.36 -4.91 16.68
CA GLN A 36 6.78 -5.24 16.60
C GLN A 36 7.66 -4.07 17.04
N MET A 37 7.28 -2.83 16.73
CA MET A 37 7.98 -1.62 17.14
C MET A 37 7.98 -1.48 18.67
N VAL A 38 6.84 -1.70 19.32
CA VAL A 38 6.75 -1.68 20.79
C VAL A 38 7.69 -2.72 21.42
N LYS A 39 7.68 -3.96 20.91
CA LYS A 39 8.57 -5.03 21.39
C LYS A 39 10.05 -4.67 21.25
N GLU A 40 10.42 -4.06 20.13
CA GLU A 40 11.79 -3.63 19.88
C GLU A 40 12.22 -2.50 20.83
N LEU A 41 11.35 -1.50 21.03
CA LEU A 41 11.59 -0.40 21.97
C LEU A 41 11.71 -0.91 23.42
N ASP A 42 10.87 -1.86 23.83
CA ASP A 42 10.95 -2.49 25.15
C ASP A 42 12.29 -3.24 25.33
N SER A 43 12.75 -3.94 24.30
CA SER A 43 14.06 -4.60 24.32
C SER A 43 15.21 -3.59 24.45
N MET A 44 15.17 -2.50 23.68
CA MET A 44 16.17 -1.42 23.76
C MET A 44 16.18 -0.75 25.14
N LEU A 45 15.02 -0.53 25.74
CA LEU A 45 14.90 0.03 27.08
C LEU A 45 15.46 -0.92 28.14
N ALA A 46 15.19 -2.23 28.02
CA ALA A 46 15.74 -3.24 28.91
C ALA A 46 17.27 -3.32 28.81
N ASP A 47 17.84 -3.21 27.61
CA ASP A 47 19.29 -3.14 27.40
C ASP A 47 19.91 -1.92 28.08
N ALA A 48 19.29 -0.75 27.91
CA ALA A 48 19.76 0.49 28.52
C ALA A 48 19.72 0.42 30.06
N ARG A 49 18.62 -0.09 30.64
CA ARG A 49 18.47 -0.26 32.09
C ARG A 49 19.49 -1.24 32.67
N ALA A 50 19.89 -2.25 31.91
CA ALA A 50 20.87 -3.25 32.33
C ALA A 50 22.34 -2.82 32.09
N GLY A 51 22.58 -1.60 31.59
CA GLY A 51 23.93 -1.13 31.26
C GLY A 51 24.57 -1.86 30.07
N ARG A 52 23.77 -2.53 29.23
CA ARG A 52 24.25 -3.17 27.99
C ARG A 52 24.46 -2.12 26.89
N ARG A 53 25.06 -2.54 25.77
CA ARG A 53 25.26 -1.68 24.59
C ARG A 53 23.92 -1.09 24.14
N ILE A 54 23.85 0.24 24.11
CA ILE A 54 22.64 0.97 23.71
C ILE A 54 22.56 1.06 22.18
N ARG A 55 21.46 0.55 21.62
CA ARG A 55 21.04 0.84 20.25
C ARG A 55 20.36 2.21 20.23
N ARG A 56 20.70 3.05 19.23
CA ARG A 56 20.27 4.46 19.15
C ARG A 56 19.17 4.71 18.12
N ALA A 57 18.84 3.72 17.31
CA ALA A 57 17.80 3.79 16.29
C ALA A 57 17.16 2.42 16.11
N VAL A 58 15.87 2.43 15.76
CA VAL A 58 15.15 1.25 15.27
C VAL A 58 15.23 1.24 13.75
N SER A 59 15.51 0.08 13.15
CA SER A 59 15.57 -0.10 11.70
C SER A 59 14.40 -0.98 11.25
N MET A 60 13.19 -0.44 11.29
CA MET A 60 11.97 -1.09 10.82
C MET A 60 11.25 -0.16 9.86
N PRO A 61 11.12 -0.50 8.56
CA PRO A 61 10.45 0.35 7.59
C PRO A 61 8.95 0.41 7.91
N GLU A 62 8.40 1.61 8.03
CA GLU A 62 6.96 1.80 8.25
C GLU A 62 6.18 1.52 6.96
N PRO A 63 5.07 0.74 7.00
CA PRO A 63 4.17 0.62 5.86
C PRO A 63 3.64 1.98 5.40
N GLU A 64 3.63 2.22 4.09
CA GLU A 64 3.13 3.46 3.48
C GLU A 64 1.67 3.30 3.01
N ASP A 65 0.88 4.35 3.19
CA ASP A 65 -0.54 4.36 2.83
C ASP A 65 -0.77 5.08 1.50
N HIS A 66 -1.00 4.30 0.45
CA HIS A 66 -1.31 4.80 -0.90
C HIS A 66 -2.80 4.87 -1.23
N THR A 67 -3.72 4.76 -0.25
CA THR A 67 -5.16 4.85 -0.52
C THR A 67 -5.57 6.14 -1.27
N ALA A 68 -4.86 7.25 -1.02
CA ALA A 68 -5.10 8.52 -1.70
C ALA A 68 -4.86 8.47 -3.23
N ASP A 69 -3.94 7.61 -3.70
CA ASP A 69 -3.64 7.47 -5.12
C ASP A 69 -4.83 6.87 -5.88
N TYR A 70 -5.49 5.88 -5.27
CA TYR A 70 -6.74 5.30 -5.77
C TYR A 70 -7.91 6.29 -5.66
N ASP A 71 -8.05 7.00 -4.52
CA ASP A 71 -9.15 7.95 -4.30
C ASP A 71 -9.19 9.03 -5.39
N ARG A 72 -8.03 9.49 -5.83
CA ARG A 72 -7.91 10.45 -6.93
C ARG A 72 -8.49 9.89 -8.24
N VAL A 73 -8.12 8.67 -8.62
CA VAL A 73 -8.58 8.02 -9.87
C VAL A 73 -10.07 7.70 -9.79
N ILE A 74 -10.52 7.17 -8.65
CA ILE A 74 -11.95 6.92 -8.37
C ILE A 74 -12.75 8.20 -8.55
N ARG A 75 -12.28 9.32 -7.97
CA ARG A 75 -12.99 10.60 -8.09
C ARG A 75 -13.08 11.09 -9.53
N MET A 76 -12.02 10.91 -10.33
CA MET A 76 -12.03 11.24 -11.75
C MET A 76 -13.05 10.41 -12.52
N LEU A 77 -13.08 9.08 -12.28
CA LEU A 77 -14.01 8.17 -12.94
C LEU A 77 -15.47 8.39 -12.52
N GLU A 78 -15.74 8.71 -11.26
CA GLU A 78 -17.09 9.05 -10.77
C GLU A 78 -17.63 10.36 -11.34
N MET A 79 -16.74 11.28 -11.73
CA MET A 79 -17.10 12.53 -12.37
C MET A 79 -17.17 12.45 -13.90
N SER A 80 -16.64 11.38 -14.49
CA SER A 80 -16.67 11.19 -15.94
C SER A 80 -18.11 11.02 -16.43
N VAL A 81 -18.43 11.67 -17.54
CA VAL A 81 -19.72 11.53 -18.23
C VAL A 81 -19.66 10.50 -19.36
N ASP A 82 -18.45 10.07 -19.73
CA ASP A 82 -18.22 9.15 -20.83
C ASP A 82 -18.54 7.70 -20.40
N GLU A 83 -19.06 6.90 -21.35
CA GLU A 83 -19.33 5.48 -21.10
C GLU A 83 -18.05 4.63 -21.16
N GLU A 84 -17.10 5.06 -21.98
CA GLU A 84 -15.82 4.41 -22.25
C GLU A 84 -14.67 5.40 -22.12
N VAL A 85 -13.51 4.90 -21.72
CA VAL A 85 -12.26 5.67 -21.63
C VAL A 85 -11.14 4.90 -22.29
N GLU A 86 -10.25 5.62 -22.97
CA GLU A 86 -9.01 5.07 -23.51
C GLU A 86 -7.92 5.12 -22.43
N LEU A 87 -7.26 3.98 -22.18
CA LEU A 87 -6.12 3.89 -21.28
C LEU A 87 -4.86 3.62 -22.07
N HIS A 88 -3.78 4.30 -21.71
CA HIS A 88 -2.43 3.92 -22.10
C HIS A 88 -1.94 2.69 -21.32
N GLU A 89 -0.90 2.03 -21.82
CA GLU A 89 -0.29 0.86 -21.17
C GLU A 89 0.03 1.09 -19.67
N ASP A 90 0.58 2.25 -19.32
CA ASP A 90 0.90 2.60 -17.93
C ASP A 90 -0.36 2.78 -17.05
N ASP A 91 -1.43 3.36 -17.59
CA ASP A 91 -2.70 3.49 -16.87
C ASP A 91 -3.38 2.14 -16.70
N PHE A 92 -3.31 1.28 -17.71
CA PHE A 92 -3.83 -0.08 -17.62
C PHE A 92 -3.07 -0.90 -16.57
N SER A 93 -1.74 -0.81 -16.56
CA SER A 93 -0.88 -1.46 -15.56
C SER A 93 -1.27 -1.04 -14.13
N ARG A 94 -1.48 0.26 -13.89
CA ARG A 94 -1.85 0.76 -12.56
C ARG A 94 -3.29 0.47 -12.17
N TYR A 95 -4.25 0.83 -13.00
CA TYR A 95 -5.66 0.87 -12.61
C TYR A 95 -6.34 -0.50 -12.77
N VAL A 96 -5.85 -1.32 -13.70
CA VAL A 96 -6.42 -2.65 -13.97
C VAL A 96 -5.57 -3.75 -13.36
N MET A 97 -4.24 -3.71 -13.54
CA MET A 97 -3.34 -4.76 -13.03
C MET A 97 -2.84 -4.50 -11.60
N ASP A 98 -3.20 -3.37 -11.00
CA ASP A 98 -2.76 -2.92 -9.67
C ASP A 98 -1.23 -2.81 -9.52
N GLN A 99 -0.54 -2.53 -10.63
CA GLN A 99 0.91 -2.44 -10.70
C GLN A 99 1.37 -0.98 -10.60
N TRP A 100 1.16 -0.39 -9.43
CA TRP A 100 1.69 0.93 -9.12
C TRP A 100 3.21 0.93 -8.99
N GLU A 101 3.81 2.07 -9.25
CA GLU A 101 5.26 2.28 -9.14
C GLU A 101 5.76 1.98 -7.71
N TRP A 102 4.92 2.28 -6.71
CA TRP A 102 5.17 1.99 -5.29
C TRP A 102 4.87 0.55 -4.87
N ALA A 103 4.14 -0.23 -5.68
CA ALA A 103 3.61 -1.55 -5.28
C ALA A 103 4.73 -2.54 -4.89
N ARG A 104 5.86 -2.51 -5.60
CA ARG A 104 7.02 -3.37 -5.27
C ARG A 104 7.65 -3.01 -3.93
N SER A 105 7.82 -1.72 -3.65
CA SER A 105 8.38 -1.24 -2.37
C SER A 105 7.44 -1.59 -1.22
N PHE A 106 6.15 -1.31 -1.41
CA PHE A 106 5.11 -1.66 -0.45
C PHE A 106 5.10 -3.16 -0.14
N ALA A 107 5.12 -4.03 -1.16
CA ALA A 107 5.17 -5.48 -0.96
C ALA A 107 6.40 -5.91 -0.14
N SER A 108 7.58 -5.38 -0.46
CA SER A 108 8.82 -5.68 0.27
C SER A 108 8.74 -5.28 1.74
N ASN A 109 8.22 -4.08 2.05
CA ASN A 109 8.10 -3.58 3.41
C ASN A 109 7.00 -4.30 4.20
N THR A 110 5.86 -4.54 3.56
CA THR A 110 4.67 -5.13 4.18
C THR A 110 4.82 -6.63 4.47
N MET A 111 5.55 -7.38 3.63
CA MET A 111 5.78 -8.82 3.84
C MET A 111 6.44 -9.13 5.20
N ALA A 112 7.26 -8.21 5.73
CA ALA A 112 7.88 -8.35 7.04
C ALA A 112 6.87 -8.35 8.21
N TYR A 113 5.68 -7.78 7.98
CA TYR A 113 4.64 -7.59 8.99
C TYR A 113 3.44 -8.53 8.81
N VAL A 114 3.17 -9.02 7.59
CA VAL A 114 2.00 -9.86 7.31
C VAL A 114 2.34 -11.35 7.25
N GLY A 115 3.61 -11.71 6.97
CA GLY A 115 4.05 -13.11 6.78
C GLY A 115 4.35 -13.92 8.05
N LYS A 116 4.23 -13.34 9.26
CA LYS A 116 4.53 -14.04 10.52
C LYS A 116 3.24 -14.58 11.15
N LYS A 117 2.94 -15.86 10.92
CA LYS A 117 2.09 -16.68 11.80
C LYS A 117 2.96 -17.58 12.66
#